data_AF-A0A437R0Z2-F1
#
_entry.id   AF-A0A437R0Z2-F1
#
_cell.length_a   1.000
_cell.length_b   1.000
_cell.length_c   1.000
_cell.angle_alpha   90.00
_cell.angle_beta   90.00
_cell.angle_gamma   90.00
#
_symmetry.space_group_name_H-M   'P 1'
#
loop_
_entity.id
_entity.type
_entity.pdbx_description
1 polymer ?
#
loop_
_entity_poly.entity_id
_entity_poly.type
_entity_poly.pdbx_seq_one_letter_code
_entity_poly.pdbx_strand_id
1 'polypeptide(L)'
;MLQLNPINLQLALLWSGVFGLLTLTHPVSAASAVQWQQPALGGSLQLELQGISATEFAALQPKLQQKLLMLLQQLDSNNNSSALSQLNQQGIMPAADSALLQLLHRCEHWYLQTSGFSCRLGSIRQQWQRAQLQNQLPDRVALRQQTRQLQQSKQAETLQNRQIQWDFSGLEQAFLVDELRLWCRQLFPQSTQLKLQLGDVTVIDGVAGALTLPWQIDNSQTAPLLDLHLQQAALAYSKQQGGYQLSYRSYSPLLHPSEGWPVEYGPQVAVVASTAVDAWLLAQSLAVLPKEQHPPLLAGTTGHSSSVAPAAALLKITTTTSTLLQPSAHWYNWLTDQQQWQPQAAMQLNYQIRPQAAAAKRPYLAIWVSTKDQQLVRQLSLQGQQARWYQELRQWWRRIGKPAQLPLDSLAGATRKAGSYQLAWDGRDEQGKPVPPGDYVLHLEIAREHGEHEKLSLPLQFQAGNKGNTTGHLELGAIQWQIQSTQGTQLSHHRSNPSG
;
A
#
# COMPACT_ATOMS: atom_id res chain seq x y z
N MET A 1 -60.05 -39.49 -8.51
CA MET A 1 -60.49 -40.51 -9.47
C MET A 1 -59.91 -40.17 -10.83
N LEU A 2 -59.66 -41.21 -11.63
CA LEU A 2 -59.21 -41.21 -13.03
C LEU A 2 -57.68 -41.16 -13.26
N GLN A 3 -57.07 -42.33 -13.13
CA GLN A 3 -56.23 -42.86 -14.20
C GLN A 3 -57.13 -43.26 -15.39
N LEU A 4 -56.65 -43.08 -16.63
CA LEU A 4 -56.68 -44.09 -17.71
C LEU A 4 -55.92 -43.57 -18.96
N ASN A 5 -54.98 -44.41 -19.42
CA ASN A 5 -54.20 -44.48 -20.68
C ASN A 5 -55.11 -44.54 -21.96
N PRO A 6 -54.65 -44.60 -23.25
CA PRO A 6 -53.42 -45.25 -23.76
C PRO A 6 -52.74 -44.79 -25.10
N ILE A 7 -51.49 -45.27 -25.29
CA ILE A 7 -50.85 -45.92 -26.48
C ILE A 7 -51.09 -45.35 -27.90
N ASN A 8 -50.02 -44.98 -28.62
CA ASN A 8 -49.72 -45.60 -29.93
C ASN A 8 -48.26 -45.48 -30.41
N LEU A 9 -47.88 -46.49 -31.19
CA LEU A 9 -46.54 -47.01 -31.49
C LEU A 9 -46.17 -46.79 -32.99
N GLN A 10 -44.87 -46.90 -33.31
CA GLN A 10 -44.23 -47.11 -34.64
C GLN A 10 -44.06 -45.85 -35.53
N LEU A 11 -42.93 -45.60 -36.22
CA LEU A 11 -42.05 -46.51 -36.99
C LEU A 11 -40.55 -46.12 -36.93
N ALA A 12 -39.73 -47.14 -37.16
CA ALA A 12 -38.27 -47.14 -37.30
C ALA A 12 -37.79 -46.63 -38.68
N LEU A 13 -36.53 -46.17 -38.76
CA LEU A 13 -35.47 -46.76 -39.62
C LEU A 13 -34.12 -46.03 -39.47
N LEU A 14 -33.12 -46.87 -39.19
CA LEU A 14 -31.65 -46.81 -39.32
C LEU A 14 -31.04 -45.72 -40.22
N TRP A 15 -29.83 -45.26 -39.87
CA TRP A 15 -28.60 -45.38 -40.70
C TRP A 15 -27.32 -45.03 -39.91
N SER A 16 -26.45 -46.04 -39.79
CA SER A 16 -24.98 -46.05 -39.85
C SER A 16 -24.13 -44.86 -39.30
N GLY A 17 -23.41 -45.14 -38.20
CA GLY A 17 -21.95 -45.25 -38.17
C GLY A 17 -21.09 -44.04 -38.56
N VAL A 18 -20.59 -43.31 -37.55
CA VAL A 18 -19.31 -42.58 -37.62
C VAL A 18 -18.50 -42.89 -36.36
N PHE A 19 -17.39 -43.59 -36.55
CA PHE A 19 -16.32 -43.73 -35.57
C PHE A 19 -15.66 -42.36 -35.37
N GLY A 20 -15.99 -41.67 -34.27
CA GLY A 20 -15.26 -40.51 -33.79
C GLY A 20 -14.41 -40.91 -32.59
N LEU A 21 -13.09 -40.78 -32.70
CA LEU A 21 -12.16 -40.94 -31.58
C LEU A 21 -12.61 -40.07 -30.40
N LEU A 22 -13.11 -40.71 -29.34
CA LEU A 22 -13.16 -40.12 -28.01
C LEU A 22 -11.73 -40.04 -27.49
N THR A 23 -11.05 -38.91 -27.75
CA THR A 23 -9.93 -38.52 -26.90
C THR A 23 -10.52 -38.23 -25.52
N LEU A 24 -10.44 -39.23 -24.63
CA LEU A 24 -10.54 -39.01 -23.20
C LEU A 24 -9.40 -38.07 -22.80
N THR A 25 -9.59 -36.78 -22.98
CA THR A 25 -8.86 -35.77 -22.22
C THR A 25 -9.37 -35.92 -20.80
N HIS A 26 -8.76 -36.83 -20.04
CA HIS A 26 -8.86 -36.77 -18.60
C HIS A 26 -8.47 -35.35 -18.22
N PRO A 27 -9.33 -34.56 -17.54
CA PRO A 27 -8.83 -33.39 -16.86
C PRO A 27 -7.72 -33.92 -15.95
N VAL A 28 -6.48 -33.48 -16.20
CA VAL A 28 -5.41 -33.65 -15.23
C VAL A 28 -5.97 -33.03 -13.96
N SER A 29 -6.36 -33.90 -13.02
CA SER A 29 -6.80 -33.47 -11.70
C SER A 29 -5.70 -32.56 -11.20
N ALA A 30 -5.99 -31.27 -11.03
CA ALA A 30 -5.07 -30.38 -10.33
C ALA A 30 -4.71 -31.10 -9.03
N ALA A 31 -3.42 -31.38 -8.84
CA ALA A 31 -2.96 -32.04 -7.62
C ALA A 31 -3.47 -31.19 -6.44
N SER A 32 -4.24 -31.81 -5.54
CA SER A 32 -4.83 -31.10 -4.41
C SER A 32 -3.72 -30.44 -3.60
N ALA A 33 -3.84 -29.13 -3.35
CA ALA A 33 -2.85 -28.39 -2.59
C ALA A 33 -2.70 -28.98 -1.18
N VAL A 34 -1.46 -29.13 -0.72
CA VAL A 34 -1.18 -29.51 0.66
C VAL A 34 -1.31 -28.28 1.54
N GLN A 35 -2.12 -28.37 2.58
CA GLN A 35 -2.35 -27.29 3.52
C GLN A 35 -1.82 -27.65 4.91
N TRP A 36 -1.19 -26.67 5.57
CA TRP A 36 -0.69 -26.81 6.92
C TRP A 36 -0.93 -25.52 7.69
N GLN A 37 -1.46 -25.67 8.91
CA GLN A 37 -1.85 -24.54 9.74
C GLN A 37 -1.29 -24.71 11.15
N GLN A 38 -0.77 -23.63 11.73
CA GLN A 38 -0.25 -23.59 13.10
C GLN A 38 -0.59 -22.27 13.79
N PRO A 39 -0.76 -22.24 15.11
CA PRO A 39 -0.80 -20.99 15.86
C PRO A 39 0.59 -20.34 15.88
N ALA A 40 0.66 -19.03 15.66
CA ALA A 40 1.91 -18.26 15.72
C ALA A 40 1.64 -16.79 16.03
N LEU A 41 2.34 -16.22 17.02
CA LEU A 41 2.39 -14.77 17.29
C LEU A 41 0.99 -14.11 17.38
N GLY A 42 0.06 -14.77 18.09
CA GLY A 42 -1.32 -14.31 18.27
C GLY A 42 -2.25 -14.48 17.06
N GLY A 43 -1.77 -15.09 15.97
CA GLY A 43 -2.54 -15.41 14.77
C GLY A 43 -2.46 -16.88 14.39
N SER A 44 -2.93 -17.17 13.17
CA SER A 44 -2.82 -18.49 12.57
C SER A 44 -2.00 -18.43 11.30
N LEU A 45 -0.85 -19.10 11.33
CA LEU A 45 0.02 -19.30 10.19
C LEU A 45 -0.61 -20.36 9.28
N GLN A 46 -0.79 -20.03 8.01
CA GLN A 46 -1.29 -20.93 6.98
C GLN A 46 -0.23 -21.07 5.90
N LEU A 47 0.10 -22.32 5.55
CA LEU A 47 0.95 -22.71 4.44
C LEU A 47 0.12 -23.53 3.47
N GLU A 48 0.20 -23.18 2.19
CA GLU A 48 -0.34 -23.94 1.09
C GLU A 48 0.78 -24.21 0.07
N LEU A 49 0.94 -25.47 -0.33
CA LEU A 49 1.92 -25.93 -1.31
C LEU A 49 1.22 -26.68 -2.43
N GLN A 50 1.59 -26.40 -3.68
CA GLN A 50 1.07 -27.11 -4.86
C GLN A 50 2.20 -27.86 -5.58
N GLY A 51 1.89 -29.03 -6.15
CA GLY A 51 2.86 -29.85 -6.87
C GLY A 51 3.72 -30.75 -5.96
N ILE A 52 3.29 -30.98 -4.72
CA ILE A 52 3.93 -31.87 -3.75
C ILE A 52 2.90 -32.87 -3.23
N SER A 53 3.32 -34.12 -3.05
CA SER A 53 2.44 -35.15 -2.48
C SER A 53 2.32 -35.02 -0.96
N ALA A 54 1.19 -35.48 -0.41
CA ALA A 54 0.98 -35.49 1.05
C ALA A 54 2.04 -36.31 1.80
N THR A 55 2.57 -37.38 1.19
CA THR A 55 3.62 -38.23 1.77
C THR A 55 4.96 -37.53 1.84
N GLU A 56 5.36 -36.83 0.78
CA GLU A 56 6.59 -36.01 0.76
C GLU A 56 6.52 -34.87 1.78
N PHE A 57 5.36 -34.20 1.87
CA PHE A 57 5.14 -33.17 2.87
C PHE A 57 5.26 -33.73 4.29
N ALA A 58 4.56 -34.82 4.59
CA ALA A 58 4.57 -35.44 5.93
C ALA A 58 5.98 -35.86 6.38
N ALA A 59 6.85 -36.29 5.47
CA ALA A 59 8.22 -36.66 5.78
C ALA A 59 9.10 -35.48 6.23
N LEU A 60 8.81 -34.27 5.76
CA LEU A 60 9.62 -33.06 6.04
C LEU A 60 8.94 -32.08 7.00
N GLN A 61 7.62 -32.21 7.21
CA GLN A 61 6.83 -31.36 8.10
C GLN A 61 7.42 -31.21 9.52
N PRO A 62 7.98 -32.25 10.17
CA PRO A 62 8.59 -32.10 11.49
C PRO A 62 9.77 -31.12 11.52
N LYS A 63 10.56 -31.04 10.44
CA LYS A 63 11.68 -30.08 10.33
C LYS A 63 11.16 -28.65 10.23
N LEU A 64 10.08 -28.44 9.47
CA LEU A 64 9.40 -27.14 9.37
C LEU A 64 8.81 -26.73 10.74
N GLN A 65 8.15 -27.65 11.44
CA GLN A 65 7.62 -27.41 12.78
C GLN A 65 8.73 -27.00 13.75
N GLN A 66 9.86 -27.70 13.73
CA GLN A 66 10.99 -27.39 14.61
C GLN A 66 11.54 -25.98 14.34
N LYS A 67 11.71 -25.60 13.06
CA LYS A 67 12.15 -24.24 12.69
C LYS A 67 11.16 -23.18 13.16
N LEU A 68 9.84 -23.42 13.01
CA LEU A 68 8.81 -22.52 13.55
C LEU A 68 8.96 -22.34 15.07
N LEU A 69 9.06 -23.43 15.83
CA LEU A 69 9.21 -23.38 17.29
C LEU A 69 10.48 -22.62 17.71
N MET A 70 11.60 -22.82 17.00
CA MET A 70 12.84 -22.07 17.25
C MET A 70 12.68 -20.55 17.05
N LEU A 71 11.96 -20.14 16.00
CA LEU A 71 11.69 -18.72 15.76
C LEU A 71 10.74 -18.15 16.81
N LEU A 72 9.68 -18.88 17.19
CA LEU A 72 8.73 -18.45 18.23
C LEU A 72 9.41 -18.30 19.60
N GLN A 73 10.37 -19.17 19.94
CA GLN A 73 11.16 -19.04 21.17
C GLN A 73 12.01 -17.75 21.21
N GLN A 74 12.22 -17.08 20.09
CA GLN A 74 12.91 -15.79 20.05
C GLN A 74 11.95 -14.60 20.00
N LEU A 75 10.84 -14.73 19.26
CA LEU A 75 10.01 -13.60 18.85
C LEU A 75 8.70 -13.44 19.64
N ASP A 76 8.18 -14.51 20.25
CA ASP A 76 6.85 -14.46 20.87
C ASP A 76 6.86 -13.72 22.22
N SER A 77 6.25 -12.53 22.25
CA SER A 77 6.14 -11.70 23.46
C SER A 77 5.20 -12.28 24.52
N ASN A 78 4.35 -13.24 24.17
CA ASN A 78 3.45 -13.90 25.13
C ASN A 78 4.14 -15.06 25.86
N ASN A 79 5.27 -15.53 25.33
CA ASN A 79 6.09 -16.54 25.99
C ASN A 79 7.10 -15.85 26.92
N ASN A 80 6.93 -15.99 28.23
CA ASN A 80 7.81 -15.39 29.24
C ASN A 80 9.27 -15.85 29.15
N SER A 81 9.52 -17.01 28.52
CA SER A 81 10.87 -17.54 28.32
C SER A 81 11.49 -17.14 26.99
N SER A 82 10.78 -16.40 26.13
CA SER A 82 11.30 -16.01 24.84
C SER A 82 12.45 -15.01 24.96
N ALA A 83 13.32 -14.96 23.96
CA ALA A 83 14.42 -13.99 23.93
C ALA A 83 13.90 -12.54 23.99
N LEU A 84 12.76 -12.23 23.36
CA LEU A 84 12.14 -10.91 23.44
C LEU A 84 11.66 -10.59 24.86
N SER A 85 11.00 -11.53 25.53
CA SER A 85 10.57 -11.37 26.92
C SER A 85 11.76 -11.19 27.86
N GLN A 86 12.82 -11.98 27.68
CA GLN A 86 14.07 -11.84 28.45
C GLN A 86 14.76 -10.50 28.22
N LEU A 87 14.78 -10.00 26.97
CA LEU A 87 15.28 -8.66 26.66
C LEU A 87 14.44 -7.58 27.36
N ASN A 88 13.12 -7.63 27.26
CA ASN A 88 12.24 -6.61 27.83
C ASN A 88 12.22 -6.61 29.37
N GLN A 89 12.25 -7.79 29.99
CA GLN A 89 12.13 -7.95 31.45
C GLN A 89 13.49 -7.88 32.16
N GLN A 90 14.50 -8.55 31.59
CA GLN A 90 15.79 -8.78 32.23
C GLN A 90 16.93 -8.10 31.48
N GLY A 91 16.69 -7.56 30.27
CA GLY A 91 17.68 -6.95 29.37
C GLY A 91 18.86 -7.85 29.09
N ILE A 92 18.58 -9.15 28.98
CA ILE A 92 19.49 -10.13 28.42
C ILE A 92 19.56 -9.87 26.92
N MET A 93 20.76 -9.61 26.43
CA MET A 93 20.97 -9.35 25.01
C MET A 93 20.79 -10.62 24.18
N PRO A 94 20.10 -10.55 23.02
CA PRO A 94 20.00 -11.70 22.12
C PRO A 94 21.37 -12.08 21.56
N ALA A 95 21.53 -13.34 21.13
CA ALA A 95 22.74 -13.77 20.43
C ALA A 95 22.96 -12.98 19.12
N ALA A 96 24.21 -12.85 18.71
CA ALA A 96 24.63 -11.99 17.59
C ALA A 96 23.99 -12.36 16.23
N ASP A 97 23.68 -13.63 16.03
CA ASP A 97 23.06 -14.20 14.83
C ASP A 97 21.57 -14.52 15.01
N SER A 98 21.00 -14.18 16.17
CA SER A 98 19.60 -14.47 16.48
C SER A 98 18.62 -13.72 15.57
N ALA A 99 17.50 -14.37 15.29
CA ALA A 99 16.39 -13.83 14.53
C ALA A 99 15.85 -12.55 15.19
N LEU A 100 15.80 -12.51 16.52
CA LEU A 100 15.41 -11.32 17.27
C LEU A 100 16.37 -10.13 17.04
N LEU A 101 17.68 -10.35 17.05
CA LEU A 101 18.63 -9.25 16.82
C LEU A 101 18.55 -8.71 15.39
N GLN A 102 18.34 -9.60 14.41
CA GLN A 102 18.10 -9.21 13.01
C GLN A 102 16.84 -8.36 12.89
N LEU A 103 15.74 -8.76 13.54
CA LEU A 103 14.48 -8.01 13.55
C LEU A 103 14.64 -6.62 14.21
N LEU A 104 15.35 -6.54 15.33
CA LEU A 104 15.68 -5.28 16.01
C LEU A 104 16.44 -4.33 15.10
N HIS A 105 17.54 -4.81 14.49
CA HIS A 105 18.32 -4.01 13.55
C HIS A 105 17.49 -3.56 12.35
N ARG A 106 16.62 -4.43 11.82
CA ARG A 106 15.75 -4.08 10.69
C ARG A 106 14.80 -2.94 11.05
N CYS A 107 14.14 -3.03 12.21
CA CYS A 107 13.21 -2.01 12.65
C CYS A 107 13.89 -0.68 12.97
N GLU A 108 15.03 -0.73 13.65
CA GLU A 108 15.81 0.46 14.00
C GLU A 108 16.33 1.18 12.76
N HIS A 109 16.90 0.43 11.81
CA HIS A 109 17.34 0.99 10.54
C HIS A 109 16.18 1.64 9.79
N TRP A 110 15.01 0.99 9.74
CA TRP A 110 13.82 1.54 9.11
C TRP A 110 13.36 2.86 9.76
N TYR A 111 13.30 2.90 11.09
CA TYR A 111 12.89 4.10 11.82
C TYR A 111 13.84 5.27 11.56
N LEU A 112 15.15 5.03 11.61
CA LEU A 112 16.16 6.07 11.39
C LEU A 112 16.09 6.66 9.98
N GLN A 113 15.70 5.87 8.98
CA GLN A 113 15.59 6.31 7.59
C GLN A 113 14.27 7.03 7.28
N THR A 114 13.17 6.57 7.87
CA THR A 114 11.83 6.97 7.43
C THR A 114 11.03 7.75 8.48
N SER A 115 11.35 7.55 9.76
CA SER A 115 10.49 7.94 10.89
C SER A 115 9.05 7.42 10.81
N GLY A 116 8.76 6.43 9.94
CA GLY A 116 7.41 5.96 9.63
C GLY A 116 6.89 4.85 10.54
N PHE A 117 7.78 4.09 11.16
CA PHE A 117 7.44 3.03 12.10
C PHE A 117 8.55 2.86 13.14
N SER A 118 8.20 2.58 14.40
CA SER A 118 9.16 2.41 15.49
C SER A 118 8.78 1.24 16.40
N CYS A 119 9.76 0.36 16.67
CA CYS A 119 9.61 -0.75 17.63
C CYS A 119 9.88 -0.36 19.09
N ARG A 120 10.26 0.90 19.36
CA ARG A 120 10.55 1.41 20.71
C ARG A 120 9.31 1.72 21.55
N LEU A 121 8.11 1.51 21.01
CA LEU A 121 6.85 2.04 21.56
C LEU A 121 6.12 1.07 22.50
N GLY A 122 6.73 -0.03 22.96
CA GLY A 122 6.05 -1.01 23.80
C GLY A 122 5.45 -0.41 25.08
N SER A 123 6.17 0.48 25.75
CA SER A 123 5.68 1.16 26.97
C SER A 123 4.52 2.12 26.70
N ILE A 124 4.48 2.72 25.50
CA ILE A 124 3.37 3.57 25.04
C ILE A 124 2.14 2.70 24.74
N ARG A 125 2.32 1.54 24.10
CA ARG A 125 1.22 0.59 23.85
C ARG A 125 0.62 0.04 25.13
N GLN A 126 1.45 -0.29 26.12
CA GLN A 126 0.99 -0.71 27.44
C GLN A 126 0.15 0.37 28.14
N GLN A 127 0.48 1.66 27.97
CA GLN A 127 -0.36 2.74 28.48
C GLN A 127 -1.71 2.81 27.78
N TRP A 128 -1.77 2.62 26.47
CA TRP A 128 -3.05 2.52 25.74
C TRP A 128 -3.88 1.31 26.16
N GLN A 129 -3.25 0.16 26.42
CA GLN A 129 -3.93 -1.02 26.96
C GLN A 129 -4.52 -0.74 28.35
N ARG A 130 -3.78 -0.07 29.24
CA ARG A 130 -4.29 0.36 30.56
C ARG A 130 -5.42 1.37 30.43
N ALA A 131 -5.28 2.35 29.53
CA ALA A 131 -6.31 3.34 29.24
C ALA A 131 -7.62 2.71 28.75
N GLN A 132 -7.55 1.66 27.93
CA GLN A 132 -8.71 0.87 27.53
C GLN A 132 -9.35 0.17 28.74
N LEU A 133 -8.55 -0.52 29.57
CA LEU A 133 -9.07 -1.23 30.76
C LEU A 133 -9.72 -0.27 31.77
N GLN A 134 -9.18 0.94 31.90
CA GLN A 134 -9.66 1.97 32.82
C GLN A 134 -10.72 2.89 32.19
N ASN A 135 -10.95 2.76 30.89
CA ASN A 135 -11.80 3.65 30.09
C ASN A 135 -11.45 5.15 30.26
N GLN A 136 -10.16 5.47 30.36
CA GLN A 136 -9.65 6.82 30.56
C GLN A 136 -8.51 7.11 29.58
N LEU A 137 -8.60 8.24 28.85
CA LEU A 137 -7.56 8.62 27.89
C LEU A 137 -6.23 8.95 28.58
N PRO A 138 -5.08 8.53 28.01
CA PRO A 138 -3.78 9.00 28.46
C PRO A 138 -3.64 10.52 28.29
N ASP A 139 -2.84 11.16 29.14
CA ASP A 139 -2.45 12.56 28.92
C ASP A 139 -1.62 12.66 27.64
N ARG A 140 -2.16 13.37 26.63
CA ARG A 140 -1.56 13.44 25.30
C ARG A 140 -0.21 14.15 25.29
N VAL A 141 -0.01 15.13 26.17
CA VAL A 141 1.25 15.90 26.22
C VAL A 141 2.35 15.06 26.85
N ALA A 142 2.07 14.42 27.98
CA ALA A 142 2.99 13.51 28.65
C ALA A 142 3.35 12.31 27.75
N LEU A 143 2.36 11.72 27.09
CA LEU A 143 2.57 10.60 26.15
C LEU A 143 3.51 10.99 25.00
N ARG A 144 3.31 12.20 24.43
CA ARG A 144 4.17 12.73 23.36
C ARG A 144 5.59 13.01 23.86
N GLN A 145 5.74 13.58 25.04
CA GLN A 145 7.05 13.84 25.64
C GLN A 145 7.82 12.53 25.87
N GLN A 146 7.19 11.54 26.48
CA GLN A 146 7.78 10.22 26.69
C GLN A 146 8.14 9.54 25.37
N THR A 147 7.24 9.60 24.38
CA THR A 147 7.50 9.05 23.04
C THR A 147 8.77 9.66 22.44
N ARG A 148 8.90 10.99 22.45
CA ARG A 148 10.09 11.68 21.93
C ARG A 148 11.36 11.28 22.67
N GLN A 149 11.30 11.11 23.99
CA GLN A 149 12.45 10.67 24.79
C GLN A 149 12.92 9.26 24.37
N LEU A 150 11.99 8.32 24.16
CA LEU A 150 12.32 6.97 23.69
C LEU A 150 13.02 7.00 22.31
N GLN A 151 12.58 7.90 21.43
CA GLN A 151 13.15 8.03 20.09
C GLN A 151 14.52 8.72 20.06
N GLN A 152 14.86 9.54 21.05
CA GLN A 152 16.14 10.27 21.09
C GLN A 152 17.35 9.39 21.46
N SER A 153 17.13 8.15 21.91
CA SER A 153 18.24 7.24 22.27
C SER A 153 19.16 7.00 21.07
N LYS A 154 20.47 7.19 21.26
CA LYS A 154 21.50 6.94 20.24
C LYS A 154 21.53 5.46 19.86
N GLN A 155 21.76 5.17 18.59
CA GLN A 155 21.74 3.79 18.06
C GLN A 155 22.64 2.81 18.84
N ALA A 156 23.87 3.23 19.18
CA ALA A 156 24.82 2.40 19.93
C ALA A 156 24.34 2.03 21.36
N GLU A 157 23.50 2.88 21.96
CA GLU A 157 23.01 2.73 23.33
C GLU A 157 21.55 2.20 23.36
N THR A 158 20.87 2.15 22.21
CA THR A 158 19.43 1.87 22.14
C THR A 158 19.11 0.47 22.63
N LEU A 159 19.88 -0.53 22.21
CA LEU A 159 19.69 -1.93 22.63
C LEU A 159 19.97 -2.15 24.12
N GLN A 160 20.77 -1.27 24.74
CA GLN A 160 21.12 -1.31 26.15
C GLN A 160 20.19 -0.45 27.01
N ASN A 161 19.35 0.39 26.39
CA ASN A 161 18.45 1.29 27.08
C ASN A 161 17.26 0.53 27.69
N ARG A 162 17.31 0.32 29.01
CA ARG A 162 16.27 -0.36 29.79
C ARG A 162 14.92 0.38 29.83
N GLN A 163 14.87 1.65 29.43
CA GLN A 163 13.63 2.42 29.33
C GLN A 163 12.82 2.04 28.09
N ILE A 164 13.46 1.44 27.08
CA ILE A 164 12.80 0.96 25.87
C ILE A 164 12.22 -0.43 26.15
N GLN A 165 10.91 -0.53 25.96
CA GLN A 165 10.21 -1.80 25.88
C GLN A 165 9.98 -2.08 24.39
N TRP A 166 10.63 -3.12 23.88
CA TRP A 166 10.57 -3.50 22.48
C TRP A 166 9.24 -4.18 22.16
N ASP A 167 8.56 -3.65 21.16
CA ASP A 167 7.31 -4.19 20.64
C ASP A 167 7.27 -3.99 19.13
N PHE A 168 7.18 -5.11 18.41
CA PHE A 168 7.21 -5.17 16.96
C PHE A 168 5.81 -5.07 16.34
N SER A 169 4.75 -5.31 17.13
CA SER A 169 3.35 -5.08 16.79
C SER A 169 2.94 -5.46 15.37
N GLY A 170 3.27 -6.68 14.96
CA GLY A 170 2.98 -7.27 13.66
C GLY A 170 4.19 -7.41 12.74
N LEU A 171 5.28 -6.66 12.95
CA LEU A 171 6.50 -6.80 12.15
C LEU A 171 7.15 -8.18 12.35
N GLU A 172 7.06 -8.74 13.56
CA GLU A 172 7.49 -10.09 13.90
C GLU A 172 6.77 -11.17 13.09
N GLN A 173 5.51 -10.94 12.70
CA GLN A 173 4.74 -11.84 11.85
C GLN A 173 5.26 -11.81 10.41
N ALA A 174 5.50 -10.61 9.87
CA ALA A 174 6.08 -10.43 8.55
C ALA A 174 7.48 -11.08 8.45
N PHE A 175 8.31 -10.88 9.48
CA PHE A 175 9.63 -11.48 9.57
C PHE A 175 9.57 -13.00 9.66
N LEU A 176 8.67 -13.55 10.49
CA LEU A 176 8.44 -15.00 10.57
C LEU A 176 8.05 -15.59 9.20
N VAL A 177 7.18 -14.89 8.45
CA VAL A 177 6.76 -15.33 7.11
C VAL A 177 7.93 -15.34 6.13
N ASP A 178 8.79 -14.31 6.11
CA ASP A 178 9.97 -14.29 5.23
C ASP A 178 10.98 -15.40 5.58
N GLU A 179 11.26 -15.62 6.88
CA GLU A 179 12.14 -16.71 7.32
C GLU A 179 11.60 -18.08 6.91
N LEU A 180 10.30 -18.31 7.10
CA LEU A 180 9.66 -19.56 6.72
C LEU A 180 9.54 -19.72 5.21
N ARG A 181 9.35 -18.63 4.45
CA ARG A 181 9.37 -18.65 2.98
C ARG A 181 10.69 -19.21 2.45
N LEU A 182 11.81 -18.69 2.95
CA LEU A 182 13.15 -19.16 2.56
C LEU A 182 13.34 -20.65 2.89
N TRP A 183 12.97 -21.04 4.09
CA TRP A 183 13.08 -22.43 4.54
C TRP A 183 12.17 -23.38 3.77
N CYS A 184 10.92 -22.99 3.49
CA CYS A 184 9.99 -23.81 2.72
C CYS A 184 10.52 -24.02 1.29
N ARG A 185 11.11 -23.00 0.65
CA ARG A 185 11.73 -23.18 -0.69
C ARG A 185 12.89 -24.16 -0.66
N GLN A 186 13.64 -24.23 0.44
CA GLN A 186 14.73 -25.20 0.61
C GLN A 186 14.22 -26.62 0.90
N LEU A 187 13.20 -26.75 1.76
CA LEU A 187 12.61 -28.05 2.12
C LEU A 187 11.78 -28.63 0.98
N PHE A 188 11.12 -27.79 0.20
CA PHE A 188 10.12 -28.15 -0.79
C PHE A 188 10.44 -27.56 -2.18
N PRO A 189 11.64 -27.84 -2.75
CA PRO A 189 12.08 -27.22 -4.01
C PRO A 189 11.23 -27.63 -5.22
N GLN A 190 10.49 -28.73 -5.13
CA GLN A 190 9.59 -29.22 -6.18
C GLN A 190 8.22 -28.50 -6.18
N SER A 191 7.96 -27.64 -5.20
CA SER A 191 6.69 -26.92 -5.13
C SER A 191 6.54 -25.98 -6.32
N THR A 192 5.44 -26.13 -7.04
CA THR A 192 5.08 -25.25 -8.17
C THR A 192 4.48 -23.93 -7.69
N GLN A 193 3.82 -23.94 -6.53
CA GLN A 193 3.34 -22.74 -5.86
C GLN A 193 3.53 -22.89 -4.35
N LEU A 194 3.93 -21.81 -3.71
CA LEU A 194 3.95 -21.67 -2.26
C LEU A 194 3.14 -20.45 -1.88
N LYS A 195 2.20 -20.60 -0.96
CA LYS A 195 1.48 -19.50 -0.34
C LYS A 195 1.63 -19.59 1.17
N LEU A 196 2.11 -18.51 1.78
CA LEU A 196 2.23 -18.37 3.23
C LEU A 196 1.38 -17.17 3.67
N GLN A 197 0.60 -17.33 4.73
CA GLN A 197 -0.21 -16.25 5.28
C GLN A 197 -0.14 -16.26 6.80
N LEU A 198 0.08 -15.09 7.40
CA LEU A 198 -0.01 -14.88 8.84
C LEU A 198 -0.47 -13.46 9.10
N GLY A 199 -1.61 -13.32 9.79
CA GLY A 199 -2.20 -12.03 10.09
C GLY A 199 -2.47 -11.23 8.81
N ASP A 200 -1.81 -10.08 8.69
CA ASP A 200 -2.03 -9.14 7.60
C ASP A 200 -1.03 -9.26 6.45
N VAL A 201 -0.31 -10.37 6.40
CA VAL A 201 0.76 -10.60 5.44
C VAL A 201 0.50 -11.90 4.70
N THR A 202 0.62 -11.84 3.38
CA THR A 202 0.54 -12.99 2.49
C THR A 202 1.73 -12.97 1.55
N VAL A 203 2.38 -14.11 1.36
CA VAL A 203 3.46 -14.33 0.39
C VAL A 203 3.00 -15.36 -0.62
N ILE A 204 3.26 -15.12 -1.90
CA ILE A 204 3.02 -16.08 -2.99
C ILE A 204 4.28 -16.21 -3.85
N ASP A 205 4.79 -17.44 -3.97
CA ASP A 205 5.93 -17.83 -4.80
C ASP A 205 5.52 -18.90 -5.83
N GLY A 206 6.20 -18.92 -6.97
CA GLY A 206 5.99 -19.94 -8.02
C GLY A 206 4.98 -19.49 -9.09
N VAL A 207 3.99 -20.34 -9.37
CA VAL A 207 2.86 -19.99 -10.25
C VAL A 207 2.09 -18.83 -9.63
N ALA A 208 1.76 -17.85 -10.46
CA ALA A 208 1.08 -16.65 -10.00
C ALA A 208 -0.29 -16.99 -9.38
N GLY A 209 -0.56 -16.40 -8.22
CA GLY A 209 -1.78 -16.61 -7.46
C GLY A 209 -2.69 -15.40 -7.54
N ALA A 210 -3.97 -15.64 -7.83
CA ALA A 210 -5.00 -14.61 -7.73
C ALA A 210 -5.33 -14.32 -6.25
N LEU A 211 -5.45 -13.05 -5.92
CA LEU A 211 -5.79 -12.57 -4.58
C LEU A 211 -6.62 -11.31 -4.68
N THR A 212 -7.77 -11.30 -3.99
CA THR A 212 -8.59 -10.09 -3.88
C THR A 212 -8.40 -9.46 -2.50
N LEU A 213 -8.14 -8.15 -2.45
CA LEU A 213 -8.05 -7.43 -1.18
C LEU A 213 -9.39 -7.51 -0.43
N PRO A 214 -9.40 -7.66 0.90
CA PRO A 214 -10.64 -7.85 1.69
C PRO A 214 -11.44 -6.55 1.88
N TRP A 215 -11.16 -5.51 1.09
CA TRP A 215 -11.79 -4.21 1.23
C TRP A 215 -13.13 -4.18 0.52
N GLN A 216 -14.19 -4.05 1.31
CA GLN A 216 -15.52 -3.75 0.77
C GLN A 216 -15.56 -2.30 0.27
N ILE A 217 -15.99 -2.11 -0.98
CA ILE A 217 -16.19 -0.81 -1.62
C ILE A 217 -17.48 -0.87 -2.47
N ASP A 218 -18.34 0.15 -2.36
CA ASP A 218 -19.64 0.16 -3.03
C ASP A 218 -19.55 0.43 -4.55
N ASN A 219 -18.35 0.73 -5.07
CA ASN A 219 -18.14 1.10 -6.46
C ASN A 219 -17.57 -0.06 -7.29
N SER A 220 -18.41 -0.61 -8.18
CA SER A 220 -18.05 -1.70 -9.10
C SER A 220 -16.91 -1.35 -10.06
N GLN A 221 -16.73 -0.07 -10.40
CA GLN A 221 -15.64 0.36 -11.30
C GLN A 221 -14.26 0.27 -10.63
N THR A 222 -14.22 0.34 -9.29
CA THR A 222 -12.98 0.25 -8.51
C THR A 222 -12.67 -1.15 -8.01
N ALA A 223 -13.63 -2.09 -8.07
CA ALA A 223 -13.42 -3.49 -7.68
C ALA A 223 -12.19 -4.13 -8.34
N PRO A 224 -11.89 -3.90 -9.65
CA PRO A 224 -10.73 -4.54 -10.26
C PRO A 224 -9.39 -4.03 -9.75
N LEU A 225 -9.31 -2.88 -9.06
CA LEU A 225 -8.08 -2.43 -8.38
C LEU A 225 -7.75 -3.29 -7.16
N LEU A 226 -8.71 -4.09 -6.68
CA LEU A 226 -8.55 -5.00 -5.55
C LEU A 226 -8.10 -6.40 -5.98
N ASP A 227 -8.24 -6.73 -7.27
CA ASP A 227 -7.98 -8.07 -7.82
C ASP A 227 -6.55 -8.16 -8.34
N LEU A 228 -5.70 -8.80 -7.54
CA LEU A 228 -4.28 -8.92 -7.78
C LEU A 228 -3.90 -10.30 -8.31
N HIS A 229 -2.84 -10.31 -9.11
CA HIS A 229 -2.15 -11.49 -9.57
C HIS A 229 -0.70 -11.42 -9.10
N LEU A 230 -0.40 -12.12 -8.01
CA LEU A 230 0.90 -12.04 -7.35
C LEU A 230 1.79 -13.20 -7.77
N GLN A 231 3.03 -12.87 -8.10
CA GLN A 231 4.07 -13.84 -8.41
C GLN A 231 5.39 -13.43 -7.77
N GLN A 232 5.94 -14.29 -6.91
CA GLN A 232 7.20 -14.04 -6.20
C GLN A 232 7.18 -12.76 -5.36
N ALA A 233 6.07 -12.48 -4.72
CA ALA A 233 5.83 -11.24 -4.01
C ALA A 233 5.15 -11.46 -2.67
N ALA A 234 5.26 -10.46 -1.81
CA ALA A 234 4.53 -10.35 -0.58
C ALA A 234 3.52 -9.20 -0.67
N LEU A 235 2.32 -9.44 -0.14
CA LEU A 235 1.31 -8.43 0.13
C LEU A 235 1.21 -8.24 1.64
N ALA A 236 1.20 -7.00 2.09
CA ALA A 236 0.80 -6.65 3.44
C ALA A 236 -0.21 -5.50 3.45
N TYR A 237 -1.02 -5.40 4.50
CA TYR A 237 -1.96 -4.30 4.67
C TYR A 237 -1.91 -3.69 6.07
N SER A 238 -2.19 -2.38 6.16
CA SER A 238 -2.22 -1.65 7.42
C SER A 238 -3.58 -1.77 8.11
N LYS A 239 -3.54 -2.00 9.43
CA LYS A 239 -4.72 -1.98 10.29
C LYS A 239 -4.95 -0.58 10.84
N GLN A 240 -6.05 0.05 10.42
CA GLN A 240 -6.48 1.37 10.94
C GLN A 240 -7.61 1.29 11.98
N GLN A 241 -8.18 0.10 12.21
CA GLN A 241 -9.29 -0.11 13.13
C GLN A 241 -9.05 -1.35 14.00
N GLY A 242 -9.79 -1.45 15.12
CA GLY A 242 -9.74 -2.62 16.01
C GLY A 242 -8.51 -2.67 16.92
N GLY A 243 -7.90 -1.53 17.23
CA GLY A 243 -6.76 -1.44 18.15
C GLY A 243 -7.20 -1.28 19.61
N TYR A 244 -7.58 -0.06 19.99
CA TYR A 244 -8.01 0.26 21.35
C TYR A 244 -9.45 0.74 21.38
N GLN A 245 -10.27 0.19 22.28
CA GLN A 245 -11.67 0.56 22.45
C GLN A 245 -11.85 1.35 23.75
N LEU A 246 -12.24 2.62 23.65
CA LEU A 246 -12.61 3.44 24.79
C LEU A 246 -14.03 3.97 24.61
N SER A 247 -14.94 3.58 25.51
CA SER A 247 -16.36 3.94 25.45
C SER A 247 -16.94 3.78 24.03
N TYR A 248 -17.30 4.89 23.38
CA TYR A 248 -17.92 4.93 22.05
C TYR A 248 -16.91 5.09 20.91
N ARG A 249 -15.60 5.11 21.17
CA ARG A 249 -14.56 5.36 20.16
C ARG A 249 -13.58 4.22 20.06
N SER A 250 -13.36 3.76 18.83
CA SER A 250 -12.29 2.83 18.48
C SER A 250 -11.08 3.59 17.94
N TYR A 251 -9.88 3.22 18.39
CA TYR A 251 -8.61 3.79 18.00
C TYR A 251 -7.78 2.75 17.24
N SER A 252 -6.98 3.23 16.30
CA SER A 252 -6.06 2.40 15.52
C SER A 252 -5.02 1.71 16.41
N PRO A 253 -4.60 0.47 16.10
CA PRO A 253 -3.45 -0.16 16.74
C PRO A 253 -2.11 0.45 16.28
N LEU A 254 -2.12 1.22 15.19
CA LEU A 254 -0.95 1.90 14.67
C LEU A 254 -0.72 3.22 15.42
N LEU A 255 0.41 3.32 16.11
CA LEU A 255 0.81 4.52 16.84
C LEU A 255 1.70 5.42 15.99
N HIS A 256 1.48 6.73 16.05
CA HIS A 256 2.34 7.71 15.40
C HIS A 256 3.73 7.75 16.09
N PRO A 257 4.85 7.48 15.40
CA PRO A 257 6.16 7.30 16.02
C PRO A 257 6.70 8.49 16.83
N SER A 258 6.28 9.71 16.50
CA SER A 258 6.71 10.93 17.19
C SER A 258 5.72 11.44 18.26
N GLU A 259 4.52 10.86 18.35
CA GLU A 259 3.48 11.30 19.29
C GLU A 259 3.02 10.21 20.26
N GLY A 260 3.14 8.94 19.88
CA GLY A 260 2.60 7.82 20.65
C GLY A 260 1.08 7.75 20.62
N TRP A 261 0.43 8.66 19.89
CA TRP A 261 -1.03 8.69 19.70
C TRP A 261 -1.42 7.79 18.53
N PRO A 262 -2.53 7.04 18.61
CA PRO A 262 -3.09 6.27 17.52
C PRO A 262 -3.34 7.13 16.28
N VAL A 263 -3.08 6.55 15.10
CA VAL A 263 -3.39 7.21 13.83
C VAL A 263 -4.92 7.24 13.66
N GLU A 264 -5.52 8.44 13.70
CA GLU A 264 -6.99 8.61 13.65
C GLU A 264 -7.53 8.85 12.23
N TYR A 265 -6.73 9.42 11.31
CA TYR A 265 -7.17 9.86 9.99
C TYR A 265 -6.24 9.39 8.85
N GLY A 266 -5.45 8.34 9.09
CA GLY A 266 -4.55 7.76 8.10
C GLY A 266 -5.30 6.90 7.07
N PRO A 267 -4.80 6.78 5.83
CA PRO A 267 -5.35 5.83 4.87
C PRO A 267 -5.16 4.39 5.36
N GLN A 268 -6.08 3.50 4.98
CA GLN A 268 -5.76 2.07 4.92
C GLN A 268 -4.83 1.85 3.74
N VAL A 269 -3.78 1.05 3.90
CA VAL A 269 -2.76 0.88 2.85
C VAL A 269 -2.54 -0.60 2.61
N ALA A 270 -2.56 -1.02 1.36
CA ALA A 270 -2.08 -2.33 0.91
C ALA A 270 -0.79 -2.13 0.13
N VAL A 271 0.22 -2.96 0.35
CA VAL A 271 1.53 -2.87 -0.31
C VAL A 271 1.94 -4.22 -0.85
N VAL A 272 2.35 -4.24 -2.12
CA VAL A 272 3.05 -5.37 -2.74
C VAL A 272 4.54 -5.04 -2.83
N ALA A 273 5.37 -5.91 -2.27
CA ALA A 273 6.84 -5.80 -2.30
C ALA A 273 7.50 -7.18 -2.46
N SER A 274 8.83 -7.20 -2.60
CA SER A 274 9.59 -8.44 -2.74
C SER A 274 9.63 -9.28 -1.47
N THR A 275 9.58 -8.66 -0.28
CA THR A 275 9.62 -9.33 1.03
C THR A 275 8.41 -8.95 1.87
N ALA A 276 7.98 -9.85 2.76
CA ALA A 276 6.90 -9.60 3.70
C ALA A 276 7.24 -8.44 4.64
N VAL A 277 8.47 -8.38 5.13
CA VAL A 277 8.96 -7.30 5.99
C VAL A 277 8.88 -5.94 5.29
N ASP A 278 9.29 -5.84 4.02
CA ASP A 278 9.20 -4.58 3.27
C ASP A 278 7.76 -4.16 3.02
N ALA A 279 6.93 -5.10 2.56
CA ALA A 279 5.52 -4.85 2.34
C ALA A 279 4.85 -4.31 3.61
N TRP A 280 5.13 -4.96 4.75
CA TRP A 280 4.53 -4.58 6.03
C TRP A 280 5.03 -3.23 6.53
N LEU A 281 6.35 -3.01 6.56
CA LEU A 281 6.94 -1.74 7.02
C LEU A 281 6.47 -0.56 6.16
N LEU A 282 6.39 -0.74 4.84
CA LEU A 282 5.83 0.26 3.93
C LEU A 282 4.35 0.50 4.20
N ALA A 283 3.53 -0.54 4.36
CA ALA A 283 2.10 -0.38 4.62
C ALA A 283 1.83 0.45 5.89
N GLN A 284 2.58 0.19 6.97
CA GLN A 284 2.47 0.97 8.20
C GLN A 284 2.99 2.39 8.03
N SER A 285 4.13 2.56 7.37
CA SER A 285 4.77 3.87 7.20
C SER A 285 3.96 4.79 6.31
N LEU A 286 3.38 4.29 5.22
CA LEU A 286 2.55 5.09 4.31
C LEU A 286 1.21 5.51 4.94
N ALA A 287 0.73 4.77 5.95
CA ALA A 287 -0.44 5.15 6.72
C ALA A 287 -0.17 6.29 7.73
N VAL A 288 1.10 6.50 8.09
CA VAL A 288 1.55 7.50 9.06
C VAL A 288 2.13 8.73 8.39
N LEU A 289 3.00 8.51 7.40
CA LEU A 289 3.82 9.55 6.78
C LEU A 289 3.00 10.40 5.81
N PRO A 290 3.35 11.68 5.65
CA PRO A 290 2.66 12.55 4.71
C PRO A 290 2.93 12.13 3.26
N LYS A 291 1.97 12.43 2.38
CA LYS A 291 1.93 11.94 0.99
C LYS A 291 3.19 12.28 0.17
N GLU A 292 3.86 13.38 0.49
CA GLU A 292 5.09 13.81 -0.20
C GLU A 292 6.24 12.82 -0.02
N GLN A 293 6.22 12.05 1.06
CA GLN A 293 7.25 11.06 1.36
C GLN A 293 6.94 9.69 0.73
N HIS A 294 5.73 9.48 0.20
CA HIS A 294 5.33 8.18 -0.35
C HIS A 294 6.11 7.79 -1.62
N PRO A 295 6.27 8.66 -2.63
CA PRO A 295 6.99 8.28 -3.86
C PRO A 295 8.44 7.80 -3.64
N PRO A 296 9.30 8.50 -2.87
CA PRO A 296 10.67 8.01 -2.66
C PRO A 296 10.74 6.70 -1.87
N LEU A 297 9.81 6.47 -0.93
CA LEU A 297 9.72 5.19 -0.20
C LEU A 297 9.35 4.03 -1.12
N LEU A 298 8.41 4.24 -2.04
CA LEU A 298 7.96 3.22 -2.99
C LEU A 298 8.94 2.99 -4.15
N ALA A 299 9.75 3.99 -4.50
CA ALA A 299 10.76 3.88 -5.56
C ALA A 299 11.96 2.98 -5.17
N GLY A 300 12.13 2.67 -3.88
CA GLY A 300 13.19 1.76 -3.43
C GLY A 300 14.56 2.40 -3.19
N THR A 301 14.63 3.72 -3.01
CA THR A 301 15.92 4.40 -2.74
C THR A 301 15.78 5.53 -1.72
N THR A 302 16.28 5.31 -0.50
CA THR A 302 16.77 6.38 0.38
C THR A 302 18.14 5.98 0.92
N GLY A 303 19.09 6.91 0.84
CA GLY A 303 20.53 6.65 0.92
C GLY A 303 21.02 5.89 2.16
N HIS A 304 22.10 5.13 1.93
CA HIS A 304 22.97 4.42 2.87
C HIS A 304 22.40 3.10 3.45
N SER A 305 22.83 2.01 2.78
CA SER A 305 23.02 0.62 3.27
C SER A 305 21.86 -0.39 3.25
N SER A 306 20.64 -0.07 2.85
CA SER A 306 19.73 -1.15 2.42
C SER A 306 18.80 -0.71 1.28
N SER A 307 19.02 -1.28 0.10
CA SER A 307 18.14 -1.10 -1.06
C SER A 307 16.84 -1.86 -0.81
N VAL A 308 15.76 -1.15 -0.49
CA VAL A 308 14.42 -1.71 -0.58
C VAL A 308 14.09 -1.83 -2.06
N ALA A 309 13.62 -2.98 -2.54
CA ALA A 309 13.21 -3.10 -3.93
C ALA A 309 12.00 -2.16 -4.19
N PRO A 310 11.78 -1.69 -5.44
CA PRO A 310 10.59 -0.93 -5.77
C PRO A 310 9.32 -1.67 -5.34
N ALA A 311 8.39 -0.94 -4.74
CA ALA A 311 7.16 -1.47 -4.20
C ALA A 311 5.94 -0.78 -4.82
N ALA A 312 4.81 -1.45 -4.75
CA ALA A 312 3.53 -0.95 -5.20
C ALA A 312 2.58 -0.79 -4.01
N ALA A 313 1.74 0.25 -4.02
CA ALA A 313 0.78 0.48 -2.94
C ALA A 313 -0.59 0.90 -3.47
N LEU A 314 -1.62 0.53 -2.74
CA LEU A 314 -2.98 1.03 -2.89
C LEU A 314 -3.42 1.64 -1.57
N LEU A 315 -3.78 2.92 -1.60
CA LEU A 315 -4.29 3.62 -0.43
C LEU A 315 -5.83 3.68 -0.54
N LYS A 316 -6.53 3.29 0.52
CA LYS A 316 -7.97 3.48 0.69
C LYS A 316 -8.21 4.59 1.69
N ILE A 317 -8.77 5.70 1.20
CA ILE A 317 -9.16 6.87 1.99
C ILE A 317 -10.67 6.84 2.11
N THR A 318 -11.18 6.68 3.33
CA THR A 318 -12.62 6.65 3.60
C THR A 318 -13.01 7.94 4.29
N THR A 319 -14.02 8.62 3.74
CA THR A 319 -14.67 9.79 4.32
C THR A 319 -16.10 9.43 4.74
N THR A 320 -16.82 10.37 5.35
CA THR A 320 -18.24 10.20 5.71
C THR A 320 -19.15 9.91 4.52
N THR A 321 -18.76 10.33 3.32
CA THR A 321 -19.62 10.32 2.12
C THR A 321 -19.04 9.56 0.94
N SER A 322 -17.75 9.21 0.97
CA SER A 322 -17.07 8.57 -0.16
C SER A 322 -15.86 7.76 0.27
N THR A 323 -15.54 6.73 -0.52
CA THR A 323 -14.28 5.99 -0.46
C THR A 323 -13.49 6.26 -1.73
N LEU A 324 -12.25 6.72 -1.58
CA LEU A 324 -11.31 6.94 -2.68
C LEU A 324 -10.18 5.92 -2.61
N LEU A 325 -9.87 5.31 -3.75
CA LEU A 325 -8.69 4.48 -3.92
C LEU A 325 -7.59 5.27 -4.64
N GLN A 326 -6.38 5.28 -4.10
CA GLN A 326 -5.21 5.93 -4.67
C GLN A 326 -4.10 4.89 -4.91
N PRO A 327 -4.06 4.27 -6.10
CA PRO A 327 -2.97 3.37 -6.48
C PRO A 327 -1.68 4.14 -6.77
N SER A 328 -0.55 3.54 -6.42
CA SER A 328 0.77 3.97 -6.88
C SER A 328 1.01 3.54 -8.33
N ALA A 329 1.98 4.15 -9.00
CA ALA A 329 2.27 3.86 -10.40
C ALA A 329 2.57 2.37 -10.67
N HIS A 330 3.23 1.69 -9.74
CA HIS A 330 3.57 0.27 -9.86
C HIS A 330 2.43 -0.68 -9.47
N TRP A 331 1.33 -0.18 -8.88
CA TRP A 331 0.18 -1.03 -8.50
C TRP A 331 -0.44 -1.75 -9.69
N TYR A 332 -0.54 -1.05 -10.82
CA TYR A 332 -1.15 -1.59 -12.04
C TYR A 332 -0.42 -2.81 -12.61
N ASN A 333 0.85 -3.01 -12.26
CA ASN A 333 1.65 -4.18 -12.68
C ASN A 333 1.26 -5.46 -11.95
N TRP A 334 0.44 -5.35 -10.90
CA TRP A 334 0.00 -6.48 -10.08
C TRP A 334 -1.48 -6.79 -10.26
N LEU A 335 -2.20 -6.04 -11.09
CA LEU A 335 -3.62 -6.30 -11.36
C LEU A 335 -3.79 -7.55 -12.23
N THR A 336 -4.93 -8.22 -12.07
CA THR A 336 -5.27 -9.41 -12.87
C THR A 336 -5.44 -9.07 -14.36
N ASP A 337 -6.13 -7.97 -14.69
CA ASP A 337 -6.31 -7.49 -16.07
C ASP A 337 -5.44 -6.25 -16.34
N GLN A 338 -4.12 -6.43 -16.44
CA GLN A 338 -3.21 -5.28 -16.59
C GLN A 338 -3.47 -4.45 -17.85
N GLN A 339 -3.92 -5.08 -18.94
CA GLN A 339 -4.09 -4.42 -20.23
C GLN A 339 -5.21 -3.38 -20.21
N GLN A 340 -6.33 -3.69 -19.54
CA GLN A 340 -7.44 -2.75 -19.37
C GLN A 340 -7.01 -1.44 -18.68
N TRP A 341 -6.00 -1.49 -17.82
CA TRP A 341 -5.58 -0.37 -16.97
C TRP A 341 -4.36 0.40 -17.50
N GLN A 342 -3.94 0.13 -18.73
CA GLN A 342 -2.87 0.87 -19.39
C GLN A 342 -3.42 2.17 -20.02
N PRO A 343 -2.96 3.35 -19.57
CA PRO A 343 -3.26 4.61 -20.24
C PRO A 343 -2.65 4.60 -21.65
N GLN A 344 -3.29 5.25 -22.62
CA GLN A 344 -2.78 5.38 -24.00
C GLN A 344 -1.86 6.59 -24.18
N ALA A 345 -1.97 7.56 -23.27
CA ALA A 345 -1.20 8.78 -23.27
C ALA A 345 -0.91 9.22 -21.84
N ALA A 346 0.17 9.99 -21.67
CA ALA A 346 0.53 10.65 -20.42
C ALA A 346 0.90 12.11 -20.72
N MET A 347 0.70 13.00 -19.76
CA MET A 347 1.02 14.42 -19.91
C MET A 347 2.15 14.82 -18.96
N GLN A 348 3.11 15.59 -19.47
CA GLN A 348 4.09 16.30 -18.66
C GLN A 348 3.74 17.80 -18.69
N LEU A 349 3.67 18.41 -17.50
CA LEU A 349 3.35 19.82 -17.29
C LEU A 349 4.53 20.49 -16.60
N ASN A 350 5.10 21.49 -17.24
CA ASN A 350 6.06 22.41 -16.65
C ASN A 350 5.33 23.72 -16.35
N TYR A 351 5.46 24.24 -15.13
CA TYR A 351 4.86 25.50 -14.74
C TYR A 351 5.79 26.30 -13.83
N GLN A 352 5.70 27.62 -13.89
CA GLN A 352 6.51 28.51 -13.06
C GLN A 352 5.62 29.26 -12.07
N ILE A 353 6.07 29.36 -10.82
CA ILE A 353 5.54 30.30 -9.83
C ILE A 353 6.46 31.52 -9.83
N ARG A 354 5.90 32.71 -10.08
CA ARG A 354 6.65 33.97 -10.15
C ARG A 354 7.23 34.35 -8.78
N PRO A 355 8.41 35.01 -8.76
CA PRO A 355 8.92 35.62 -7.55
C PRO A 355 8.02 36.78 -7.10
N GLN A 356 7.86 36.90 -5.79
CA GLN A 356 7.14 37.96 -5.10
C GLN A 356 8.07 38.58 -4.06
N ALA A 357 7.66 39.70 -3.44
CA ALA A 357 8.43 40.33 -2.37
C ALA A 357 8.77 39.31 -1.25
N ALA A 358 9.94 39.46 -0.61
CA ALA A 358 10.47 38.49 0.35
C ALA A 358 9.54 38.21 1.55
N ALA A 359 8.66 39.16 1.90
CA ALA A 359 7.68 39.04 2.98
C ALA A 359 6.40 38.26 2.58
N ALA A 360 6.21 37.94 1.30
CA ALA A 360 5.00 37.28 0.82
C ALA A 360 4.87 35.85 1.33
N LYS A 361 3.65 35.48 1.75
CA LYS A 361 3.31 34.10 2.15
C LYS A 361 3.43 33.15 0.96
N ARG A 362 3.76 31.89 1.20
CA ARG A 362 3.80 30.88 0.12
C ARG A 362 2.40 30.68 -0.48
N PRO A 363 2.29 30.52 -1.80
CA PRO A 363 0.99 30.39 -2.44
C PRO A 363 0.39 29.00 -2.22
N TYR A 364 -0.93 28.98 -2.17
CA TYR A 364 -1.78 27.80 -2.33
C TYR A 364 -1.96 27.59 -3.83
N LEU A 365 -1.94 26.34 -4.27
CA LEU A 365 -2.03 25.97 -5.68
C LEU A 365 -2.94 24.76 -5.86
N ALA A 366 -3.85 24.83 -6.82
CA ALA A 366 -4.58 23.69 -7.34
C ALA A 366 -4.35 23.54 -8.84
N ILE A 367 -4.04 22.31 -9.26
CA ILE A 367 -3.98 21.92 -10.67
C ILE A 367 -4.88 20.71 -10.85
N TRP A 368 -5.81 20.76 -11.80
CA TRP A 368 -6.74 19.66 -12.06
C TRP A 368 -7.18 19.61 -13.53
N VAL A 369 -7.68 18.46 -13.95
CA VAL A 369 -8.28 18.23 -15.27
C VAL A 369 -9.77 18.04 -15.10
N SER A 370 -10.56 18.66 -15.97
CA SER A 370 -12.02 18.46 -16.05
C SER A 370 -12.47 18.10 -17.46
N THR A 371 -13.67 17.54 -17.58
CA THR A 371 -14.38 17.50 -18.86
C THR A 371 -14.81 18.91 -19.30
N LYS A 372 -15.30 19.06 -20.54
CA LYS A 372 -15.92 20.32 -21.01
C LYS A 372 -17.11 20.73 -20.15
N ASP A 373 -17.85 19.76 -19.63
CA ASP A 373 -18.99 19.95 -18.72
C ASP A 373 -18.55 20.23 -17.27
N GLN A 374 -17.26 20.52 -17.06
CA GLN A 374 -16.68 20.94 -15.78
C GLN A 374 -16.69 19.84 -14.71
N GLN A 375 -16.92 18.58 -15.08
CA GLN A 375 -16.81 17.44 -14.18
C GLN A 375 -15.33 17.12 -13.91
N LEU A 376 -14.96 16.90 -12.65
CA LEU A 376 -13.59 16.56 -12.27
C LEU A 376 -13.19 15.23 -12.90
N VAL A 377 -12.05 15.21 -13.60
CA VAL A 377 -11.42 14.00 -14.11
C VAL A 377 -10.28 13.58 -13.18
N ARG A 378 -9.37 14.50 -12.87
CA ARG A 378 -8.20 14.22 -12.02
C ARG A 378 -7.70 15.48 -11.31
N GLN A 379 -7.48 15.42 -10.00
CA GLN A 379 -6.71 16.37 -9.23
C GLN A 379 -5.22 16.04 -9.39
N LEU A 380 -4.47 16.91 -10.08
CA LEU A 380 -3.05 16.72 -10.35
C LEU A 380 -2.17 17.22 -9.21
N SER A 381 -2.51 18.36 -8.61
CA SER A 381 -1.79 18.91 -7.46
C SER A 381 -2.72 19.73 -6.58
N LEU A 382 -2.61 19.58 -5.28
CA LEU A 382 -3.18 20.50 -4.29
C LEU A 382 -2.07 20.83 -3.31
N GLN A 383 -1.79 22.12 -3.11
CA GLN A 383 -0.73 22.59 -2.24
C GLN A 383 -1.27 23.67 -1.31
N GLY A 384 -0.98 23.54 -0.03
CA GLY A 384 -1.45 24.44 1.01
C GLY A 384 -0.94 24.04 2.38
N GLN A 385 -1.03 24.94 3.36
CA GLN A 385 -0.55 24.67 4.73
C GLN A 385 -1.67 24.62 5.76
N GLN A 386 -2.71 25.44 5.59
CA GLN A 386 -3.83 25.51 6.53
C GLN A 386 -5.14 25.38 5.76
N ALA A 387 -6.00 24.46 6.23
CA ALA A 387 -7.29 24.16 5.61
C ALA A 387 -8.14 25.41 5.30
N ARG A 388 -8.10 26.40 6.20
CA ARG A 388 -8.89 27.65 6.08
C ARG A 388 -8.60 28.46 4.81
N TRP A 389 -7.40 28.33 4.23
CA TRP A 389 -6.97 29.16 3.10
C TRP A 389 -7.23 28.52 1.75
N TYR A 390 -7.62 27.25 1.68
CA TYR A 390 -8.04 26.65 0.41
C TYR A 390 -9.27 27.33 -0.21
N GLN A 391 -10.06 28.05 0.60
CA GLN A 391 -11.17 28.86 0.10
C GLN A 391 -10.73 30.03 -0.79
N GLU A 392 -9.47 30.45 -0.70
CA GLU A 392 -8.89 31.46 -1.59
C GLU A 392 -8.70 30.92 -3.02
N LEU A 393 -8.60 29.61 -3.20
CA LEU A 393 -8.72 28.94 -4.50
C LEU A 393 -10.20 28.86 -4.87
N ARG A 394 -10.83 30.01 -5.14
CA ARG A 394 -12.30 30.17 -5.20
C ARG A 394 -12.98 29.17 -6.14
N GLN A 395 -12.44 28.91 -7.33
CA GLN A 395 -13.08 28.00 -8.27
C GLN A 395 -12.94 26.56 -7.81
N TRP A 396 -11.74 26.15 -7.45
CA TRP A 396 -11.44 24.82 -6.92
C TRP A 396 -12.25 24.54 -5.66
N TRP A 397 -12.28 25.48 -4.71
CA TRP A 397 -13.04 25.36 -3.46
C TRP A 397 -14.52 25.13 -3.72
N ARG A 398 -15.14 25.93 -4.59
CA ARG A 398 -16.58 25.80 -4.87
C ARG A 398 -16.92 24.47 -5.55
N ARG A 399 -16.05 23.96 -6.42
CA ARG A 399 -16.34 22.79 -7.27
C ARG A 399 -15.90 21.45 -6.68
N ILE A 400 -14.77 21.45 -5.98
CA ILE A 400 -14.08 20.24 -5.53
C ILE A 400 -13.95 20.27 -4.01
N GLY A 401 -13.34 21.33 -3.45
CA GLY A 401 -13.02 21.39 -2.01
C GLY A 401 -14.24 21.33 -1.08
N LYS A 402 -15.20 22.25 -1.26
CA LYS A 402 -16.38 22.40 -0.40
C LYS A 402 -17.37 21.24 -0.53
N PRO A 403 -17.74 20.75 -1.73
CA PRO A 403 -18.74 19.68 -1.86
C PRO A 403 -18.25 18.33 -1.33
N ALA A 404 -16.96 18.03 -1.49
CA ALA A 404 -16.45 16.68 -1.28
C ALA A 404 -16.05 16.37 0.18
N GLN A 405 -16.21 17.32 1.13
CA GLN A 405 -15.81 17.18 2.54
C GLN A 405 -14.44 16.49 2.71
N LEU A 406 -13.52 16.77 1.79
CA LEU A 406 -12.29 15.99 1.66
C LEU A 406 -11.42 16.20 2.90
N PRO A 407 -10.67 15.17 3.34
CA PRO A 407 -9.60 15.35 4.31
C PRO A 407 -8.45 16.09 3.60
N LEU A 408 -8.56 17.42 3.53
CA LEU A 408 -7.64 18.30 2.80
C LEU A 408 -6.19 18.12 3.24
N ASP A 409 -5.99 17.90 4.55
CA ASP A 409 -4.68 17.67 5.15
C ASP A 409 -4.06 16.34 4.70
N SER A 410 -4.86 15.37 4.23
CA SER A 410 -4.40 14.09 3.67
C SER A 410 -4.15 14.16 2.16
N LEU A 411 -4.76 15.13 1.46
CA LEU A 411 -4.69 15.25 0.00
C LEU A 411 -3.70 16.31 -0.48
N ALA A 412 -3.49 17.36 0.32
CA ALA A 412 -2.67 18.49 -0.04
C ALA A 412 -1.23 18.33 0.43
N GLY A 413 -0.30 18.79 -0.41
CA GLY A 413 1.11 18.80 -0.08
C GLY A 413 1.67 20.17 0.28
N ALA A 414 2.95 20.16 0.66
CA ALA A 414 3.65 21.36 1.09
C ALA A 414 3.67 22.45 0.02
N THR A 415 3.42 23.70 0.44
CA THR A 415 3.49 24.85 -0.46
C THR A 415 4.90 25.09 -0.98
N ARG A 416 4.99 25.36 -2.28
CA ARG A 416 6.24 25.59 -3.01
C ARG A 416 6.60 27.07 -3.04
N LYS A 417 7.90 27.36 -3.18
CA LYS A 417 8.41 28.75 -3.34
C LYS A 417 8.21 29.22 -4.79
N ALA A 418 8.68 30.42 -5.10
CA ALA A 418 8.87 30.81 -6.49
C ALA A 418 9.92 29.90 -7.16
N GLY A 419 9.71 29.59 -8.44
CA GLY A 419 10.57 28.67 -9.19
C GLY A 419 9.84 27.93 -10.29
N SER A 420 10.57 27.09 -11.01
CA SER A 420 10.05 26.22 -12.06
C SER A 420 9.80 24.82 -11.51
N TYR A 421 8.67 24.24 -11.91
CA TYR A 421 8.20 22.96 -11.40
C TYR A 421 7.73 22.08 -12.54
N GLN A 422 7.88 20.77 -12.33
CA GLN A 422 7.39 19.75 -13.23
C GLN A 422 6.36 18.88 -12.51
N LEU A 423 5.34 18.48 -13.24
CA LEU A 423 4.29 17.58 -12.82
C LEU A 423 3.98 16.61 -13.98
N ALA A 424 3.69 15.36 -13.65
CA ALA A 424 3.23 14.37 -14.62
C ALA A 424 1.80 13.94 -14.31
N TRP A 425 1.01 13.73 -15.34
CA TRP A 425 -0.26 13.04 -15.30
C TRP A 425 -0.13 11.75 -16.10
N ASP A 426 -0.44 10.63 -15.46
CA ASP A 426 -0.36 9.30 -16.05
C ASP A 426 -1.53 8.96 -16.97
N GLY A 427 -2.44 9.91 -17.25
CA GLY A 427 -3.58 9.69 -18.12
C GLY A 427 -4.71 8.90 -17.48
N ARG A 428 -4.78 8.86 -16.15
CA ARG A 428 -5.85 8.19 -15.39
C ARG A 428 -6.73 9.18 -14.62
N ASP A 429 -7.98 8.82 -14.39
CA ASP A 429 -8.92 9.62 -13.60
C ASP A 429 -8.72 9.46 -12.08
N GLU A 430 -9.55 10.10 -11.25
CA GLU A 430 -9.52 9.97 -9.78
C GLU A 430 -9.67 8.52 -9.30
N GLN A 431 -10.35 7.67 -10.08
CA GLN A 431 -10.56 6.26 -9.77
C GLN A 431 -9.43 5.38 -10.31
N GLY A 432 -8.41 5.95 -10.96
CA GLY A 432 -7.29 5.23 -11.55
C GLY A 432 -7.60 4.59 -12.90
N LYS A 433 -8.75 4.88 -13.52
CA LYS A 433 -9.09 4.33 -14.83
C LYS A 433 -8.43 5.15 -15.94
N PRO A 434 -7.88 4.52 -16.99
CA PRO A 434 -7.41 5.20 -18.18
C PRO A 434 -8.46 6.16 -18.76
N VAL A 435 -8.05 7.40 -19.01
CA VAL A 435 -8.88 8.43 -19.61
C VAL A 435 -8.79 8.31 -21.14
N PRO A 436 -9.93 8.28 -21.86
CA PRO A 436 -9.91 8.16 -23.31
C PRO A 436 -9.32 9.42 -23.96
N PRO A 437 -8.76 9.29 -25.18
CA PRO A 437 -8.38 10.46 -25.95
C PRO A 437 -9.56 11.38 -26.21
N GLY A 438 -9.36 12.69 -26.10
CA GLY A 438 -10.44 13.65 -26.31
C GLY A 438 -10.16 15.04 -25.77
N ASP A 439 -11.20 15.86 -25.72
CA ASP A 439 -11.08 17.24 -25.28
C ASP A 439 -11.40 17.39 -23.79
N TYR A 440 -10.44 17.97 -23.07
CA TYR A 440 -10.50 18.26 -21.65
C TYR A 440 -10.13 19.72 -21.37
N VAL A 441 -10.19 20.11 -20.11
CA VAL A 441 -9.74 21.42 -19.65
C VAL A 441 -8.72 21.23 -18.54
N LEU A 442 -7.51 21.75 -18.73
CA LEU A 442 -6.48 21.85 -17.70
C LEU A 442 -6.66 23.15 -16.95
N HIS A 443 -6.83 23.07 -15.63
CA HIS A 443 -6.97 24.24 -14.77
C HIS A 443 -5.74 24.41 -13.88
N LEU A 444 -5.29 25.64 -13.74
CA LEU A 444 -4.29 26.05 -12.75
C LEU A 444 -4.88 27.23 -11.97
N GLU A 445 -4.96 27.11 -10.66
CA GLU A 445 -5.44 28.16 -9.77
C GLU A 445 -4.45 28.36 -8.63
N ILE A 446 -4.03 29.59 -8.40
CA ILE A 446 -3.03 29.93 -7.39
C ILE A 446 -3.51 31.15 -6.59
N ALA A 447 -3.31 31.13 -5.27
CA ALA A 447 -3.69 32.22 -4.38
C ALA A 447 -2.70 32.37 -3.23
N ARG A 448 -2.50 33.59 -2.73
CA ARG A 448 -1.78 33.82 -1.47
C ARG A 448 -2.72 34.27 -0.37
N GLU A 449 -2.36 33.95 0.86
CA GLU A 449 -3.03 34.52 2.05
C GLU A 449 -2.94 36.04 1.96
N HIS A 450 -4.08 36.71 1.80
CA HIS A 450 -4.19 38.16 1.61
C HIS A 450 -3.44 38.73 0.39
N GLY A 451 -3.16 37.91 -0.62
CA GLY A 451 -2.43 38.34 -1.81
C GLY A 451 -3.22 38.15 -3.09
N GLU A 452 -2.48 38.14 -4.20
CA GLU A 452 -3.05 37.97 -5.53
C GLU A 452 -3.63 36.57 -5.74
N HIS A 453 -4.63 36.51 -6.61
CA HIS A 453 -5.29 35.29 -7.06
C HIS A 453 -5.23 35.24 -8.57
N GLU A 454 -4.78 34.12 -9.11
CA GLU A 454 -4.74 33.90 -10.55
C GLU A 454 -5.29 32.53 -10.91
N LYS A 455 -6.02 32.49 -12.02
CA LYS A 455 -6.65 31.28 -12.52
C LYS A 455 -6.57 31.20 -14.04
N LEU A 456 -6.14 30.05 -14.54
CA LEU A 456 -6.10 29.71 -15.96
C LEU A 456 -6.92 28.44 -16.21
N SER A 457 -7.74 28.46 -17.26
CA SER A 457 -8.48 27.30 -17.78
C SER A 457 -8.07 27.11 -19.24
N LEU A 458 -7.29 26.08 -19.51
CA LEU A 458 -6.61 25.86 -20.79
C LEU A 458 -7.26 24.68 -21.52
N PRO A 459 -7.62 24.81 -22.81
CA PRO A 459 -8.10 23.68 -23.59
C PRO A 459 -6.99 22.63 -23.70
N LEU A 460 -7.32 21.38 -23.36
CA LEU A 460 -6.41 20.25 -23.36
C LEU A 460 -6.96 19.16 -24.27
N GLN A 461 -6.45 19.08 -25.50
CA GLN A 461 -6.72 17.95 -26.37
C GLN A 461 -5.80 16.79 -25.95
N PHE A 462 -6.34 15.85 -25.17
CA PHE A 462 -5.61 14.71 -24.61
C PHE A 462 -5.37 13.63 -25.68
N GLN A 463 -4.33 13.81 -26.49
CA GLN A 463 -3.92 12.88 -27.53
C GLN A 463 -2.39 12.95 -27.69
N ALA A 464 -1.74 11.81 -27.91
CA ALA A 464 -0.30 11.74 -28.08
C ALA A 464 0.19 12.67 -29.21
N GLY A 465 1.28 13.40 -28.96
CA GLY A 465 1.84 14.40 -29.87
C GLY A 465 1.36 15.82 -29.62
N ASN A 466 0.24 16.00 -28.90
CA ASN A 466 -0.23 17.34 -28.55
C ASN A 466 0.68 18.02 -27.53
N LYS A 467 0.84 19.32 -27.70
CA LYS A 467 1.60 20.19 -26.81
C LYS A 467 0.99 21.58 -26.81
N GLY A 468 1.26 22.34 -25.77
CA GLY A 468 0.86 23.74 -25.71
C GLY A 468 1.74 24.52 -24.76
N ASN A 469 1.66 25.84 -24.89
CA ASN A 469 2.31 26.76 -23.98
C ASN A 469 1.42 27.98 -23.76
N THR A 470 1.60 28.61 -22.60
CA THR A 470 1.00 29.89 -22.25
C THR A 470 1.82 30.53 -21.13
N THR A 471 1.46 31.74 -20.74
CA THR A 471 2.09 32.42 -19.60
C THR A 471 1.00 33.03 -18.73
N GLY A 472 1.08 32.86 -17.42
CA GLY A 472 0.27 33.66 -16.49
C GLY A 472 0.77 35.11 -16.40
N HIS A 473 -0.04 35.97 -15.79
CA HIS A 473 0.20 37.41 -15.71
C HIS A 473 0.52 37.90 -14.30
N LEU A 474 0.09 37.19 -13.24
CA LEU A 474 0.22 37.67 -11.85
C LEU A 474 1.15 36.77 -11.01
N GLU A 475 0.71 35.57 -10.69
CA GLU A 475 1.41 34.60 -9.84
C GLU A 475 2.03 33.46 -10.65
N LEU A 476 1.45 33.11 -11.80
CA LEU A 476 1.96 32.08 -12.71
C LEU A 476 2.86 32.69 -13.78
N GLY A 477 4.00 32.05 -14.03
CA GLY A 477 4.92 32.38 -15.12
C GLY A 477 4.66 31.53 -16.35
N ALA A 478 5.73 31.06 -16.99
CA ALA A 478 5.63 30.16 -18.15
C ALA A 478 4.96 28.83 -17.77
N ILE A 479 4.05 28.37 -18.63
CA ILE A 479 3.35 27.09 -18.51
C ILE A 479 3.47 26.37 -19.85
N GLN A 480 3.88 25.11 -19.81
CA GLN A 480 4.08 24.27 -21.00
C GLN A 480 3.61 22.87 -20.69
N TRP A 481 2.88 22.25 -21.61
CA TRP A 481 2.49 20.85 -21.49
C TRP A 481 2.78 20.09 -22.77
N GLN A 482 3.06 18.80 -22.62
CA GLN A 482 3.25 17.86 -23.71
C GLN A 482 2.59 16.54 -23.36
N ILE A 483 1.88 15.96 -24.33
CA ILE A 483 1.24 14.66 -24.22
C ILE A 483 2.00 13.66 -25.08
N GLN A 484 2.40 12.55 -24.46
CA GLN A 484 3.21 11.52 -25.07
C GLN A 484 2.44 10.20 -25.08
N SER A 485 2.70 9.36 -26.08
CA SER A 485 2.21 7.98 -26.09
C SER A 485 2.94 7.17 -25.03
N THR A 486 2.20 6.37 -24.28
CA THR A 486 2.72 5.44 -23.27
C THR A 486 3.20 4.13 -23.89
N GLN A 487 2.80 3.81 -25.12
CA GLN A 487 3.15 2.57 -25.81
C GLN A 487 4.61 2.53 -26.28
N GLY A 488 5.29 3.67 -26.38
CA GLY A 488 6.71 3.75 -26.80
C GLY A 488 7.72 3.46 -25.69
N THR A 489 7.34 3.62 -24.42
CA THR A 489 8.27 3.57 -23.27
C THR A 489 8.51 2.13 -22.74
N GLN A 490 7.67 1.16 -23.14
CA GLN A 490 7.85 -0.24 -22.74
C GLN A 490 8.91 -0.99 -23.56
N LEU A 491 9.22 -0.55 -24.78
CA LEU A 491 10.21 -1.21 -25.65
C LEU A 491 11.67 -0.98 -25.21
N SER A 492 11.95 0.02 -24.37
CA SER A 492 13.30 0.30 -23.87
C SER A 492 13.70 -0.52 -22.64
N HIS A 493 12.76 -1.17 -21.95
CA HIS A 493 13.08 -2.02 -20.79
C HIS A 493 13.37 -3.49 -21.13
N HIS A 494 13.14 -3.91 -22.38
CA HIS A 494 13.39 -5.29 -22.83
C HIS A 494 14.69 -5.49 -23.63
N ARG A 495 15.55 -4.48 -23.77
CA ARG A 495 16.87 -4.60 -24.40
C ARG A 495 18.01 -4.32 -23.41
N SER A 496 18.22 -5.25 -22.50
CA SER A 496 19.54 -5.48 -21.90
C SER A 496 19.72 -6.98 -21.69
N ASN A 497 19.99 -7.70 -22.80
CA ASN A 497 20.68 -8.98 -22.72
C ASN A 497 22.17 -8.68 -22.46
N PRO A 498 22.81 -9.31 -21.47
CA PRO A 498 24.25 -9.28 -21.38
C PRO A 498 24.80 -10.25 -22.44
N SER A 499 25.46 -9.69 -23.45
CA SER A 499 26.42 -10.42 -24.28
C SER A 499 27.82 -10.09 -23.75
N GLY A 500 28.54 -11.11 -23.28
CA GLY A 500 29.93 -11.02 -22.83
C GLY A 500 30.17 -11.82 -21.57
#